data_AF-I8RHW0-F1
#
_entry.id   AF-I8RHW0-F1
#
_cell.length_a   1.000
_cell.length_b   1.000
_cell.length_c   1.000
_cell.angle_alpha   90.00
_cell.angle_beta   90.00
_cell.angle_gamma   90.00
#
_symmetry.space_group_name_H-M   'P 1'
#
loop_
_entity.id
_entity.type
_entity.pdbx_description
1 polymer ?
#
loop_
_entity_poly.entity_id
_entity_poly.type
_entity_poly.pdbx_seq_one_letter_code
_entity_poly.pdbx_strand_id
1 'polypeptide(L)'
;MNVKIAVVASGPLIAGEIASIIQSIISESIVIQTYLTCEIKDSSTADIYVCAQTQLKSLSQVVPKEKIVLLDLMPNSKFFISIARIPKNEIVYIFNNHLEYAAILSNYCKNLGITNEFVPIAYREMPQKDVLAQLQKANYIIGVDRFVGEGGLLSPTYSTHLQKDVMIIPATRAASVHSACVLIQCIANKFHRHIADAAEKIKADLQSESPLSEDDLKKLKLEAKHLAISSNQAMDIIQNAVTKSVLNNISSDTALLAPYSNRLDIDQLANQPIDNFLEMIMDSNRTLHLIAKKLASL
;
A
#
# COMPACT_ATOMS: atom_id res chain seq x y z
N MET A 1 -8.93 -16.99 -5.96
CA MET A 1 -8.94 -15.63 -5.38
C MET A 1 -8.14 -14.69 -6.26
N ASN A 2 -8.80 -13.89 -7.10
CA ASN A 2 -8.12 -12.88 -7.92
C ASN A 2 -8.72 -11.52 -7.58
N VAL A 3 -7.92 -10.64 -6.98
CA VAL A 3 -8.32 -9.26 -6.68
C VAL A 3 -7.52 -8.37 -7.61
N LYS A 4 -8.20 -7.54 -8.39
CA LYS A 4 -7.53 -6.58 -9.28
C LYS A 4 -7.45 -5.22 -8.62
N ILE A 5 -6.24 -4.68 -8.50
CA ILE A 5 -5.99 -3.36 -7.94
C ILE A 5 -5.52 -2.40 -9.04
N ALA A 6 -6.24 -1.29 -9.20
CA ALA A 6 -5.82 -0.18 -10.05
C ALA A 6 -5.20 0.93 -9.19
N VAL A 7 -3.93 1.22 -9.40
CA VAL A 7 -3.23 2.36 -8.81
C VAL A 7 -3.38 3.55 -9.72
N VAL A 8 -4.03 4.61 -9.24
CA VAL A 8 -4.38 5.78 -10.03
C VAL A 8 -3.61 7.00 -9.53
N ALA A 9 -2.83 7.63 -10.41
CA ALA A 9 -2.08 8.84 -10.08
C ALA A 9 -2.13 9.89 -11.21
N SER A 10 -1.51 11.05 -10.98
CA SER A 10 -1.37 12.12 -11.98
C SER A 10 -0.25 11.86 -13.01
N GLY A 11 0.66 10.92 -12.74
CA GLY A 11 1.78 10.62 -13.62
C GLY A 11 2.44 9.26 -13.31
N PRO A 12 3.24 8.72 -14.25
CA PRO A 12 3.81 7.38 -14.13
C PRO A 12 4.73 7.21 -12.91
N LEU A 13 5.50 8.25 -12.55
CA LEU A 13 6.41 8.20 -11.39
C LEU A 13 5.67 7.97 -10.07
N ILE A 14 4.59 8.72 -9.83
CA ILE A 14 3.79 8.60 -8.61
C ILE A 14 2.99 7.30 -8.62
N ALA A 15 2.45 6.90 -9.79
CA ALA A 15 1.75 5.63 -9.93
C ALA A 15 2.68 4.45 -9.62
N GLY A 16 3.91 4.47 -10.15
CA GLY A 16 4.92 3.44 -9.88
C GLY A 16 5.35 3.40 -8.42
N GLU A 17 5.48 4.56 -7.77
CA GLU A 17 5.77 4.61 -6.33
C GLU A 17 4.65 4.00 -5.49
N ILE A 18 3.40 4.41 -5.71
CA ILE A 18 2.23 3.86 -4.99
C ILE A 18 2.13 2.35 -5.22
N ALA A 19 2.29 1.88 -6.47
CA ALA A 19 2.26 0.46 -6.78
C ALA A 19 3.37 -0.31 -6.05
N SER A 20 4.59 0.23 -6.02
CA SER A 20 5.71 -0.37 -5.29
C SER A 20 5.45 -0.46 -3.78
N ILE A 21 4.82 0.56 -3.18
CA ILE A 21 4.45 0.57 -1.77
C ILE A 21 3.36 -0.45 -1.47
N ILE A 22 2.36 -0.58 -2.35
CA ILE A 22 1.33 -1.60 -2.18
C ILE A 22 1.95 -2.99 -2.31
N GLN A 23 2.80 -3.21 -3.31
CA GLN A 23 3.49 -4.48 -3.53
C GLN A 23 4.40 -4.89 -2.36
N SER A 24 4.96 -3.92 -1.62
CA SER A 24 5.75 -4.24 -0.41
C SER A 24 4.87 -4.59 0.79
N ILE A 25 3.57 -4.29 0.75
CA ILE A 25 2.59 -4.66 1.79
C ILE A 25 1.96 -6.00 1.43
N ILE A 26 1.47 -6.17 0.20
CA ILE A 26 0.69 -7.34 -0.22
C ILE A 26 1.51 -8.36 -1.01
N SER A 27 1.06 -9.62 -1.03
CA SER A 27 1.75 -10.72 -1.73
C SER A 27 1.76 -10.53 -3.25
N GLU A 28 2.75 -11.13 -3.93
CA GLU A 28 2.91 -11.15 -5.40
C GLU A 28 1.72 -11.76 -6.14
N SER A 29 0.85 -12.50 -5.45
CA SER A 29 -0.34 -13.12 -6.03
C SER A 29 -1.47 -12.15 -6.36
N ILE A 30 -1.38 -10.86 -6.00
CA ILE A 30 -2.39 -9.84 -6.29
C ILE A 30 -1.96 -8.99 -7.48
N VAL A 31 -2.83 -8.87 -8.48
CA VAL A 31 -2.54 -8.12 -9.70
C VAL A 31 -2.69 -6.62 -9.44
N ILE A 32 -1.57 -5.90 -9.51
CA ILE A 32 -1.51 -4.44 -9.43
C ILE A 32 -1.21 -3.86 -10.81
N GLN A 33 -2.05 -2.93 -11.27
CA GLN A 33 -1.83 -2.20 -12.52
C GLN A 33 -1.89 -0.70 -12.26
N THR A 34 -1.03 0.05 -12.95
CA THR A 34 -0.96 1.51 -12.82
C THR A 34 -1.73 2.19 -13.93
N TYR A 35 -2.39 3.30 -13.58
CA TYR A 35 -3.17 4.13 -14.47
C TYR A 35 -2.97 5.61 -14.14
N LEU A 36 -3.07 6.43 -15.17
CA LEU A 36 -3.28 7.86 -15.04
C LEU A 36 -4.75 8.13 -14.72
N THR A 37 -4.98 9.20 -13.95
CA THR A 37 -6.33 9.61 -13.55
C THR A 37 -7.25 9.83 -14.75
N CYS A 38 -6.71 10.31 -15.87
CA CYS A 38 -7.47 10.54 -17.10
C CYS A 38 -7.82 9.25 -17.88
N GLU A 39 -7.16 8.13 -17.60
CA GLU A 39 -7.40 6.84 -18.27
C GLU A 39 -8.60 6.09 -17.66
N ILE A 40 -8.95 6.38 -16.40
CA ILE A 40 -10.12 5.78 -15.74
C ILE A 40 -11.39 6.46 -16.23
N LYS A 41 -12.19 5.72 -17.01
CA LYS A 41 -13.48 6.19 -17.55
C LYS A 41 -14.69 5.65 -16.80
N ASP A 42 -14.53 4.52 -16.12
CA ASP A 42 -15.58 3.85 -15.37
C ASP A 42 -14.98 2.99 -14.22
N SER A 43 -15.85 2.25 -13.52
CA SER A 43 -15.49 1.42 -12.37
C SER A 43 -15.26 -0.07 -12.66
N SER A 44 -15.14 -0.45 -13.94
CA SER A 44 -15.01 -1.85 -14.39
C SER A 44 -13.58 -2.35 -14.44
N THR A 45 -12.60 -1.45 -14.48
CA THR A 45 -11.17 -1.78 -14.63
C THR A 45 -10.63 -2.64 -13.48
N ALA A 46 -11.09 -2.40 -12.25
CA ALA A 46 -10.56 -3.04 -11.06
C ALA A 46 -11.61 -3.26 -9.97
N ASP A 47 -11.26 -4.15 -9.03
CA ASP A 47 -12.03 -4.38 -7.81
C ASP A 47 -11.82 -3.28 -6.78
N ILE A 48 -10.59 -2.77 -6.71
CA ILE A 48 -10.13 -1.75 -5.77
C ILE A 48 -9.31 -0.73 -6.55
N TYR A 49 -9.58 0.55 -6.31
CA TYR A 49 -8.84 1.68 -6.87
C TYR A 49 -8.08 2.38 -5.75
N VAL A 50 -6.77 2.50 -5.88
CA VAL A 50 -5.92 3.14 -4.87
C VAL A 50 -5.37 4.44 -5.43
N CYS A 51 -5.51 5.54 -4.69
CA CYS A 51 -4.98 6.83 -5.11
C CYS A 51 -4.51 7.70 -3.93
N ALA A 52 -3.77 8.76 -4.24
CA ALA A 52 -3.45 9.80 -3.27
C ALA A 52 -4.60 10.81 -3.16
N GLN A 53 -4.61 11.61 -2.09
CA GLN A 53 -5.65 12.62 -1.82
C GLN A 53 -5.91 13.56 -3.01
N THR A 54 -4.86 13.93 -3.76
CA THR A 54 -4.97 14.85 -4.90
C THR A 54 -5.76 14.28 -6.08
N GLN A 55 -5.94 12.96 -6.17
CA GLN A 55 -6.71 12.30 -7.24
C GLN A 55 -8.15 11.97 -6.82
N LEU A 56 -8.48 12.04 -5.52
CA LEU A 56 -9.77 11.60 -4.98
C LEU A 56 -10.97 12.28 -5.67
N LYS A 57 -10.91 13.60 -5.81
CA LYS A 57 -12.01 14.38 -6.38
C LYS A 57 -12.33 13.95 -7.80
N SER A 58 -11.31 13.78 -8.64
CA SER A 58 -11.49 13.37 -10.03
C SER A 58 -11.92 11.90 -10.13
N LEU A 59 -11.32 11.01 -9.33
CA LEU A 59 -11.62 9.59 -9.39
C LEU A 59 -13.03 9.26 -8.89
N SER A 60 -13.50 9.95 -7.85
CA SER A 60 -14.85 9.75 -7.28
C SER A 60 -16.00 10.23 -8.19
N GLN A 61 -15.71 10.89 -9.31
CA GLN A 61 -16.70 11.22 -10.33
C GLN A 61 -17.07 10.02 -11.21
N VAL A 62 -16.18 9.02 -11.31
CA VAL A 62 -16.32 7.88 -12.23
C VAL A 62 -16.27 6.52 -11.53
N VAL A 63 -15.69 6.46 -10.32
CA VAL A 63 -15.61 5.24 -9.50
C VAL A 63 -16.41 5.43 -8.21
N PRO A 64 -17.27 4.45 -7.83
CA PRO A 64 -17.98 4.46 -6.55
C PRO A 64 -17.01 4.53 -5.36
N LYS A 65 -17.36 5.33 -4.35
CA LYS A 65 -16.47 5.62 -3.21
C LYS A 65 -16.05 4.36 -2.45
N GLU A 66 -16.91 3.38 -2.36
CA GLU A 66 -16.67 2.09 -1.71
C GLU A 66 -15.58 1.23 -2.40
N LYS A 67 -15.23 1.55 -3.65
CA LYS A 67 -14.11 0.92 -4.36
C LYS A 67 -12.82 1.72 -4.27
N ILE A 68 -12.84 2.94 -3.72
CA ILE A 68 -11.69 3.82 -3.66
C ILE A 68 -11.02 3.72 -2.28
N VAL A 69 -9.72 3.45 -2.28
CA VAL A 69 -8.87 3.49 -1.09
C VAL A 69 -7.89 4.64 -1.24
N LEU A 70 -7.87 5.52 -0.25
CA LEU A 70 -6.88 6.58 -0.13
C LEU A 70 -5.62 6.02 0.53
N LEU A 71 -4.50 6.10 -0.17
CA LEU A 71 -3.20 5.74 0.38
C LEU A 71 -2.49 7.02 0.81
N ASP A 72 -2.29 7.16 2.12
CA ASP A 72 -1.56 8.28 2.69
C ASP A 72 -0.07 7.91 2.77
N LEU A 73 0.78 8.71 2.11
CA LEU A 73 2.19 8.40 1.92
C LEU A 73 3.05 9.28 2.82
N MET A 74 3.83 8.64 3.68
CA MET A 74 4.70 9.31 4.65
C MET A 74 6.11 8.73 4.63
N PRO A 75 7.16 9.55 4.83
CA PRO A 75 8.51 9.05 4.99
C PRO A 75 8.61 8.04 6.13
N ASN A 76 9.45 7.02 5.99
CA ASN A 76 9.70 6.07 7.05
C ASN A 76 10.61 6.64 8.17
N SER A 77 10.72 5.91 9.27
CA SER A 77 11.50 6.33 10.45
C SER A 77 12.99 6.48 10.14
N LYS A 78 13.56 5.62 9.27
CA LYS A 78 14.96 5.69 8.83
C LYS A 78 15.30 7.07 8.23
N PHE A 79 14.38 7.65 7.47
CA PHE A 79 14.55 9.01 6.92
C PHE A 79 14.70 10.05 8.05
N PHE A 80 13.77 10.09 9.01
CA PHE A 80 13.82 11.07 10.11
C PHE A 80 15.04 10.89 11.02
N ILE A 81 15.45 9.63 11.28
CA ILE A 81 16.70 9.34 12.02
C ILE A 81 17.91 9.92 11.31
N SER A 82 17.93 9.86 9.98
CA SER A 82 19.04 10.38 9.17
C SER A 82 19.13 11.90 9.24
N ILE A 83 17.98 12.58 9.22
CA ILE A 83 17.91 14.05 9.36
C ILE A 83 18.30 14.48 10.78
N ALA A 84 17.88 13.74 11.81
CA ALA A 84 18.22 14.05 13.19
C ALA A 84 19.74 14.00 13.48
N ARG A 85 20.55 13.40 12.58
CA ARG A 85 22.01 13.38 12.66
C ARG A 85 22.68 14.58 12.01
N ILE A 86 21.93 15.39 11.26
CA ILE A 86 22.45 16.65 10.72
C ILE A 86 22.81 17.55 11.91
N PRO A 87 23.99 18.22 11.90
CA PRO A 87 24.35 19.14 12.95
C PRO A 87 23.27 20.20 13.20
N LYS A 88 23.07 20.56 14.48
CA LYS A 88 22.12 21.61 14.85
C LYS A 88 22.52 22.93 14.15
N ASN A 89 21.51 23.72 13.78
CA ASN A 89 21.62 25.03 13.12
C ASN A 89 22.08 24.98 11.65
N GLU A 90 22.32 23.80 11.07
CA GLU A 90 22.48 23.68 9.61
C GLU A 90 21.14 23.93 8.90
N ILE A 91 21.23 24.52 7.71
CA ILE A 91 20.09 24.74 6.81
C ILE A 91 19.89 23.48 5.97
N VAL A 92 18.68 22.95 6.00
CA VAL A 92 18.28 21.77 5.25
C VAL A 92 17.34 22.18 4.13
N TYR A 93 17.73 21.93 2.89
CA TYR A 93 16.92 22.27 1.72
C TYR A 93 15.96 21.12 1.38
N ILE A 94 14.68 21.41 1.18
CA ILE A 94 13.66 20.42 0.82
C ILE A 94 13.40 20.47 -0.68
N PHE A 95 14.01 19.58 -1.45
CA PHE A 95 13.80 19.48 -2.88
C PHE A 95 12.53 18.68 -3.19
N ASN A 96 11.56 19.33 -3.84
CA ASN A 96 10.30 18.70 -4.19
C ASN A 96 9.60 19.39 -5.36
N ASN A 97 8.56 18.77 -5.92
CA ASN A 97 7.80 19.33 -7.03
C ASN A 97 6.94 20.54 -6.62
N HIS A 98 6.31 20.51 -5.46
CA HIS A 98 5.36 21.52 -4.96
C HIS A 98 5.71 21.99 -3.55
N LEU A 99 5.45 23.28 -3.26
CA LEU A 99 5.69 23.89 -1.94
C LEU A 99 4.87 23.23 -0.82
N GLU A 100 3.64 22.81 -1.12
CA GLU A 100 2.70 22.23 -0.16
C GLU A 100 3.33 21.04 0.59
N TYR A 101 3.90 20.08 -0.15
CA TYR A 101 4.51 18.91 0.50
C TYR A 101 5.83 19.24 1.20
N ALA A 102 6.59 20.23 0.72
CA ALA A 102 7.78 20.68 1.44
C ALA A 102 7.41 21.26 2.83
N ALA A 103 6.29 21.98 2.93
CA ALA A 103 5.76 22.46 4.20
C ALA A 103 5.32 21.31 5.12
N ILE A 104 4.62 20.31 4.58
CA ILE A 104 4.23 19.10 5.31
C ILE A 104 5.46 18.38 5.87
N LEU A 105 6.49 18.16 5.05
CA LEU A 105 7.71 17.47 5.45
C LEU A 105 8.47 18.23 6.55
N SER A 106 8.55 19.56 6.43
CA SER A 106 9.11 20.41 7.49
C SER A 106 8.34 20.28 8.80
N ASN A 107 7.01 20.25 8.74
CA ASN A 107 6.17 20.09 9.93
C ASN A 107 6.37 18.72 10.60
N TYR A 108 6.49 17.65 9.83
CA TYR A 108 6.85 16.33 10.38
C TYR A 108 8.18 16.35 11.12
N CYS A 109 9.21 16.96 10.55
CA CYS A 109 10.51 17.07 11.21
C CYS A 109 10.40 17.84 12.54
N LYS A 110 9.71 19.00 12.53
CA LYS A 110 9.50 19.82 13.74
C LYS A 110 8.73 19.09 14.83
N ASN A 111 7.67 18.37 14.47
CA ASN A 111 6.86 17.58 15.41
C ASN A 111 7.67 16.45 16.06
N LEU A 112 8.72 15.98 15.41
CA LEU A 112 9.66 14.98 15.93
C LEU A 112 10.85 15.61 16.70
N GLY A 113 10.83 16.93 16.92
CA GLY A 113 11.89 17.64 17.64
C GLY A 113 13.15 17.90 16.81
N ILE A 114 13.09 17.75 15.48
CA ILE A 114 14.18 18.13 14.58
C ILE A 114 14.07 19.64 14.31
N THR A 115 14.99 20.41 14.89
CA THR A 115 14.90 21.89 14.95
C THR A 115 15.72 22.62 13.88
N ASN A 116 16.24 21.92 12.87
CA ASN A 116 16.95 22.56 11.76
C ASN A 116 16.06 23.58 11.02
N GLU A 117 16.69 24.56 10.38
CA GLU A 117 15.99 25.44 9.45
C GLU A 117 15.71 24.67 8.16
N PHE A 118 14.45 24.67 7.71
CA PHE A 118 14.03 23.97 6.51
C PHE A 118 13.63 24.97 5.42
N VAL A 119 14.35 24.95 4.29
CA VAL A 119 14.13 25.87 3.16
C VAL A 119 13.60 25.09 1.96
N PRO A 120 12.39 25.37 1.45
CA PRO A 120 11.83 24.63 0.34
C PRO A 120 12.47 25.01 -1.00
N ILE A 121 12.76 23.99 -1.82
CA ILE A 121 13.09 24.09 -3.25
C ILE A 121 11.98 23.39 -4.04
N ALA A 122 10.91 24.13 -4.35
CA ALA A 122 9.79 23.65 -5.16
C ALA A 122 10.05 23.87 -6.66
N TYR A 123 10.70 22.89 -7.32
CA TYR A 123 11.28 23.09 -8.65
C TYR A 123 10.26 23.34 -9.78
N ARG A 124 8.96 23.07 -9.57
CA ARG A 124 7.90 23.42 -10.54
C ARG A 124 7.26 24.79 -10.31
N GLU A 125 7.45 25.37 -9.14
CA GLU A 125 6.77 26.60 -8.70
C GLU A 125 7.75 27.77 -8.53
N MET A 126 9.04 27.49 -8.49
CA MET A 126 10.10 28.48 -8.37
C MET A 126 10.75 28.78 -9.73
N PRO A 127 11.21 30.02 -9.97
CA PRO A 127 12.04 30.32 -11.14
C PRO A 127 13.29 29.45 -11.16
N GLN A 128 13.64 28.91 -12.34
CA GLN A 128 14.77 27.99 -12.47
C GLN A 128 16.08 28.58 -11.92
N LYS A 129 16.34 29.87 -12.17
CA LYS A 129 17.53 30.55 -11.62
C LYS A 129 17.62 30.48 -10.09
N ASP A 130 16.49 30.55 -9.40
CA ASP A 130 16.44 30.58 -7.93
C ASP A 130 16.61 29.15 -7.39
N VAL A 131 16.04 28.15 -8.07
CA VAL A 131 16.29 26.73 -7.81
C VAL A 131 17.79 26.44 -7.89
N LEU A 132 18.44 26.78 -9.02
CA LEU A 132 19.86 26.52 -9.23
C LEU A 132 20.74 27.25 -8.20
N ALA A 133 20.41 28.51 -7.89
CA ALA A 133 21.14 29.29 -6.89
C ALA A 133 21.03 28.71 -5.47
N GLN A 134 19.91 28.09 -5.12
CA GLN A 134 19.76 27.39 -3.84
C GLN A 134 20.52 26.06 -3.83
N LEU A 135 20.47 25.28 -4.92
CA LEU A 135 21.20 24.02 -5.05
C LEU A 135 22.72 24.20 -4.88
N GLN A 136 23.28 25.28 -5.42
CA GLN A 136 24.71 25.60 -5.27
C GLN A 136 25.12 25.90 -3.82
N LYS A 137 24.18 26.28 -2.96
CA LYS A 137 24.43 26.64 -1.55
C LYS A 137 24.09 25.50 -0.58
N ALA A 138 23.47 24.43 -1.07
CA ALA A 138 22.94 23.39 -0.21
C ALA A 138 24.03 22.41 0.22
N ASN A 139 24.27 22.32 1.53
CA ASN A 139 25.09 21.27 2.14
C ASN A 139 24.26 20.00 2.42
N TYR A 140 22.97 20.19 2.71
CA TYR A 140 22.02 19.12 3.02
C TYR A 140 20.76 19.30 2.18
N ILE A 141 20.38 18.27 1.43
CA ILE A 141 19.14 18.23 0.66
C ILE A 141 18.33 17.01 1.08
N ILE A 142 17.06 17.23 1.38
CA ILE A 142 16.07 16.17 1.63
C ILE A 142 14.95 16.25 0.62
N GLY A 143 14.25 15.15 0.39
CA GLY A 143 13.08 15.12 -0.49
C GLY A 143 12.64 13.69 -0.76
N VAL A 144 11.49 13.52 -1.40
CA VAL A 144 11.01 12.18 -1.79
C VAL A 144 12.04 11.51 -2.69
N ASP A 145 12.36 10.25 -2.41
CA ASP A 145 13.39 9.47 -3.13
C ASP A 145 13.28 9.61 -4.66
N ARG A 146 12.06 9.47 -5.20
CA ARG A 146 11.79 9.61 -6.64
C ARG A 146 12.11 10.99 -7.22
N PHE A 147 12.14 12.03 -6.40
CA PHE A 147 12.47 13.39 -6.82
C PHE A 147 13.91 13.76 -6.54
N VAL A 148 14.57 13.15 -5.55
CA VAL A 148 15.98 13.43 -5.25
C VAL A 148 16.96 12.45 -5.92
N GLY A 149 16.46 11.37 -6.54
CA GLY A 149 17.26 10.41 -7.31
C GLY A 149 17.52 10.83 -8.77
N GLU A 150 17.97 9.85 -9.57
CA GLU A 150 18.36 9.99 -10.99
C GLU A 150 17.27 10.61 -11.89
N GLY A 151 16.00 10.35 -11.57
CA GLY A 151 14.85 10.90 -12.31
C GLY A 151 14.50 12.35 -11.96
N GLY A 152 15.20 12.97 -11.00
CA GLY A 152 14.91 14.31 -10.49
C GLY A 152 16.17 15.12 -10.21
N LEU A 153 16.53 15.32 -8.95
CA LEU A 153 17.67 16.14 -8.52
C LEU A 153 19.02 15.69 -9.12
N LEU A 154 19.22 14.38 -9.30
CA LEU A 154 20.46 13.85 -9.88
C LEU A 154 20.45 13.83 -11.42
N SER A 155 19.35 14.24 -12.05
CA SER A 155 19.29 14.39 -13.50
C SER A 155 20.28 15.46 -14.01
N PRO A 156 20.68 15.42 -15.29
CA PRO A 156 21.61 16.39 -15.88
C PRO A 156 21.16 17.85 -15.75
N THR A 157 19.87 18.11 -15.51
CA THR A 157 19.33 19.45 -15.32
C THR A 157 19.84 20.11 -14.03
N TYR A 158 20.04 19.33 -12.96
CA TYR A 158 20.34 19.87 -11.63
C TYR A 158 21.68 19.38 -11.06
N SER A 159 22.14 18.19 -11.42
CA SER A 159 23.31 17.55 -10.79
C SER A 159 24.60 18.36 -10.90
N THR A 160 24.79 19.09 -12.00
CA THR A 160 25.96 19.96 -12.23
C THR A 160 25.99 21.21 -11.35
N HIS A 161 24.88 21.53 -10.67
CA HIS A 161 24.74 22.68 -9.79
C HIS A 161 24.81 22.31 -8.31
N LEU A 162 24.98 21.03 -8.00
CA LEU A 162 25.15 20.55 -6.63
C LEU A 162 26.58 20.79 -6.14
N GLN A 163 26.73 21.02 -4.83
CA GLN A 163 28.05 21.00 -4.22
C GLN A 163 28.66 19.60 -4.31
N LYS A 164 29.99 19.51 -4.38
CA LYS A 164 30.71 18.23 -4.46
C LYS A 164 30.42 17.31 -3.27
N ASP A 165 30.29 17.91 -2.09
CA ASP A 165 30.11 17.19 -0.82
C ASP A 165 28.68 17.29 -0.28
N VAL A 166 27.70 17.60 -1.14
CA VAL A 166 26.31 17.70 -0.72
C VAL A 166 25.82 16.36 -0.16
N MET A 167 25.17 16.40 1.00
CA MET A 167 24.50 15.24 1.57
C MET A 167 23.04 15.23 1.13
N ILE A 168 22.68 14.23 0.32
CA ILE A 168 21.30 14.00 -0.11
C ILE A 168 20.70 12.89 0.75
N ILE A 169 19.61 13.18 1.46
CA ILE A 169 18.88 12.20 2.26
C ILE A 169 17.52 11.93 1.59
N PRO A 170 17.37 10.81 0.87
CA PRO A 170 16.11 10.46 0.23
C PRO A 170 15.08 9.98 1.24
N ALA A 171 13.86 10.52 1.13
CA ALA A 171 12.69 10.05 1.85
C ALA A 171 12.06 8.89 1.09
N THR A 172 12.38 7.67 1.50
CA THR A 172 11.58 6.50 1.13
C THR A 172 10.26 6.58 1.88
N ARG A 173 9.16 6.63 1.12
CA ARG A 173 7.81 6.70 1.68
C ARG A 173 7.22 5.31 1.84
N ALA A 174 6.43 5.15 2.89
CA ALA A 174 5.54 4.02 3.11
C ALA A 174 4.09 4.54 3.15
N ALA A 175 3.14 3.63 2.99
CA ALA A 175 1.77 3.92 3.35
C ALA A 175 1.69 4.08 4.88
N SER A 176 0.94 5.06 5.36
CA SER A 176 0.61 5.14 6.78
C SER A 176 -0.05 3.84 7.22
N VAL A 177 0.24 3.39 8.44
CA VAL A 177 -0.33 2.13 8.97
C VAL A 177 -1.85 2.13 8.84
N HIS A 178 -2.49 3.27 9.12
CA HIS A 178 -3.93 3.43 8.97
C HIS A 178 -4.41 3.19 7.53
N SER A 179 -3.84 3.89 6.54
CA SER A 179 -4.27 3.75 5.14
C SER A 179 -3.95 2.37 4.55
N ALA A 180 -2.85 1.75 4.99
CA ALA A 180 -2.51 0.37 4.66
C ALA A 180 -3.53 -0.63 5.22
N CYS A 181 -3.95 -0.47 6.48
CA CYS A 181 -4.98 -1.31 7.08
C CYS A 181 -6.32 -1.20 6.34
N VAL A 182 -6.72 0.00 5.91
CA VAL A 182 -7.93 0.18 5.08
C VAL A 182 -7.83 -0.61 3.77
N LEU A 183 -6.68 -0.56 3.08
CA LEU A 183 -6.46 -1.37 1.88
C LEU A 183 -6.57 -2.88 2.18
N ILE A 184 -5.94 -3.33 3.27
CA ILE A 184 -5.95 -4.74 3.68
C ILE A 184 -7.38 -5.19 4.00
N GLN A 185 -8.18 -4.37 4.69
CA GLN A 185 -9.60 -4.65 4.96
C GLN A 185 -10.41 -4.79 3.67
N CYS A 186 -10.21 -3.91 2.68
CA CYS A 186 -10.88 -4.02 1.38
C CYS A 186 -10.54 -5.33 0.66
N ILE A 187 -9.27 -5.75 0.70
CA ILE A 187 -8.80 -7.03 0.14
C ILE A 187 -9.41 -8.20 0.91
N ALA A 188 -9.38 -8.15 2.24
CA ALA A 188 -9.93 -9.20 3.11
C ALA A 188 -11.42 -9.41 2.86
N ASN A 189 -12.20 -8.32 2.73
CA ASN A 189 -13.62 -8.39 2.41
C ASN A 189 -13.89 -9.01 1.03
N LYS A 190 -13.01 -8.77 0.04
CA LYS A 190 -13.11 -9.41 -1.28
C LYS A 190 -12.82 -10.91 -1.21
N PHE A 191 -11.81 -11.31 -0.45
CA PHE A 191 -11.51 -12.72 -0.20
C PHE A 191 -12.65 -13.42 0.53
N HIS A 192 -13.14 -12.83 1.62
CA HIS A 192 -14.24 -13.38 2.39
C HIS A 192 -15.48 -13.62 1.52
N ARG A 193 -15.94 -12.61 0.76
CA ARG A 193 -17.11 -12.77 -0.12
C ARG A 193 -16.94 -13.89 -1.13
N HIS A 194 -15.78 -13.95 -1.78
CA HIS A 194 -15.49 -15.02 -2.74
C HIS A 194 -15.54 -16.42 -2.09
N ILE A 195 -15.03 -16.54 -0.86
CA ILE A 195 -15.02 -17.82 -0.13
C ILE A 195 -16.43 -18.18 0.32
N ALA A 196 -17.17 -17.24 0.89
CA ALA A 196 -18.53 -17.44 1.38
C ALA A 196 -19.50 -17.83 0.25
N ASP A 197 -19.46 -17.11 -0.88
CA ASP A 197 -20.32 -17.40 -2.04
C ASP A 197 -20.05 -18.80 -2.60
N ALA A 198 -18.77 -19.19 -2.67
CA ALA A 198 -18.39 -20.52 -3.14
C ALA A 198 -18.78 -21.63 -2.15
N ALA A 199 -18.67 -21.37 -0.85
CA ALA A 199 -19.06 -22.32 0.20
C ALA A 199 -20.58 -22.56 0.22
N GLU A 200 -21.38 -21.50 0.11
CA GLU A 200 -22.84 -21.62 0.03
C GLU A 200 -23.29 -22.33 -1.24
N LYS A 201 -22.59 -22.13 -2.37
CA LYS A 201 -22.87 -22.90 -3.60
C LYS A 201 -22.65 -24.40 -3.40
N ILE A 202 -21.51 -24.81 -2.84
CA ILE A 202 -21.22 -26.23 -2.55
C ILE A 202 -22.27 -26.81 -1.60
N LYS A 203 -22.68 -26.05 -0.58
CA LYS A 203 -23.71 -26.46 0.37
C LYS A 203 -25.08 -26.63 -0.30
N ALA A 204 -25.46 -25.73 -1.20
CA ALA A 204 -26.70 -25.84 -1.97
C ALA A 204 -26.69 -27.07 -2.88
N ASP A 205 -25.58 -27.33 -3.58
CA ASP A 205 -25.44 -28.53 -4.43
C ASP A 205 -25.58 -29.82 -3.61
N LEU A 206 -25.03 -29.85 -2.38
CA LEU A 206 -25.16 -30.96 -1.42
C LEU A 206 -26.53 -31.11 -0.75
N GLN A 207 -27.40 -30.12 -0.90
CA GLN A 207 -28.77 -30.13 -0.36
C GLN A 207 -29.81 -30.32 -1.47
N SER A 208 -29.39 -30.39 -2.74
CA SER A 208 -30.31 -30.62 -3.85
C SER A 208 -30.99 -31.99 -3.75
N GLU A 209 -32.27 -32.04 -4.14
CA GLU A 209 -33.08 -33.27 -4.10
C GLU A 209 -32.68 -34.28 -5.19
N SER A 210 -31.86 -33.85 -6.15
CA SER A 210 -31.33 -34.72 -7.21
C SER A 210 -30.23 -35.62 -6.64
N PRO A 211 -30.26 -36.95 -6.91
CA PRO A 211 -29.18 -37.83 -6.50
C PRO A 211 -27.87 -37.42 -7.19
N LEU A 212 -26.85 -37.11 -6.38
CA LEU A 212 -25.51 -36.77 -6.87
C LEU A 212 -24.85 -38.02 -7.46
N SER A 213 -24.28 -37.90 -8.65
CA SER A 213 -23.45 -38.97 -9.22
C SER A 213 -22.11 -39.08 -8.48
N GLU A 214 -21.40 -40.20 -8.66
CA GLU A 214 -20.06 -40.38 -8.09
C GLU A 214 -19.07 -39.33 -8.63
N ASP A 215 -19.23 -38.90 -9.89
CA ASP A 215 -18.41 -37.87 -10.50
C ASP A 215 -18.72 -36.47 -9.94
N ASP A 216 -19.99 -36.17 -9.66
CA ASP A 216 -20.38 -34.93 -8.98
C ASP A 216 -19.80 -34.87 -7.56
N LEU A 217 -19.84 -35.97 -6.83
CA LEU A 217 -19.24 -36.07 -5.49
C LEU A 217 -17.72 -35.87 -5.53
N LYS A 218 -17.02 -36.48 -6.50
CA LYS A 218 -15.57 -36.27 -6.70
C LYS A 218 -15.26 -34.80 -7.00
N LYS A 219 -16.05 -34.16 -7.86
CA LYS A 219 -15.90 -32.74 -8.19
C LYS A 219 -16.13 -31.84 -6.98
N LEU A 220 -17.20 -32.05 -6.21
CA LEU A 220 -17.48 -31.27 -5.00
C LEU A 220 -16.40 -31.45 -3.93
N LYS A 221 -15.87 -32.68 -3.75
CA LYS A 221 -14.72 -32.95 -2.86
C LYS A 221 -13.49 -32.15 -3.27
N LEU A 222 -13.21 -32.08 -4.58
CA LEU A 222 -12.08 -31.32 -5.11
C LEU A 222 -12.28 -29.81 -4.93
N GLU A 223 -13.46 -29.29 -5.24
CA GLU A 223 -13.83 -27.87 -5.08
C GLU A 223 -13.73 -27.43 -3.61
N ALA A 224 -14.30 -28.19 -2.68
CA ALA A 224 -14.23 -27.89 -1.25
C ALA A 224 -12.77 -27.88 -0.75
N LYS A 225 -11.93 -28.81 -1.21
CA LYS A 225 -10.51 -28.85 -0.88
C LYS A 225 -9.77 -27.61 -1.39
N HIS A 226 -9.97 -27.23 -2.64
CA HIS A 226 -9.36 -26.03 -3.21
C HIS A 226 -9.81 -24.75 -2.50
N LEU A 227 -11.07 -24.69 -2.10
CA LEU A 227 -11.63 -23.55 -1.39
C LEU A 227 -11.03 -23.42 0.02
N ALA A 228 -10.84 -24.53 0.75
CA ALA A 228 -10.18 -24.52 2.04
C ALA A 228 -8.71 -24.08 1.95
N ILE A 229 -7.97 -24.55 0.92
CA ILE A 229 -6.60 -24.08 0.66
C ILE A 229 -6.59 -22.58 0.40
N SER A 230 -7.49 -22.09 -0.46
CA SER A 230 -7.60 -20.68 -0.81
C SER A 230 -7.90 -19.82 0.42
N SER A 231 -8.81 -20.29 1.28
CA SER A 231 -9.18 -19.60 2.53
C SER A 231 -8.00 -19.47 3.50
N ASN A 232 -7.22 -20.53 3.68
CA ASN A 232 -5.99 -20.45 4.50
C ASN A 232 -4.96 -19.47 3.89
N GLN A 233 -4.76 -19.52 2.57
CA GLN A 233 -3.90 -18.56 1.88
C GLN A 233 -4.39 -17.11 2.06
N ALA A 234 -5.70 -16.88 2.11
CA ALA A 234 -6.27 -15.56 2.38
C ALA A 234 -5.84 -15.03 3.76
N MET A 235 -5.94 -15.88 4.79
CA MET A 235 -5.52 -15.53 6.15
C MET A 235 -4.03 -15.19 6.20
N ASP A 236 -3.18 -16.02 5.59
CA ASP A 236 -1.74 -15.80 5.55
C ASP A 236 -1.37 -14.49 4.83
N ILE A 237 -2.04 -14.18 3.71
CA ILE A 237 -1.84 -12.92 2.99
C ILE A 237 -2.20 -11.72 3.86
N ILE A 238 -3.33 -11.76 4.55
CA ILE A 238 -3.81 -10.65 5.40
C ILE A 238 -2.86 -10.44 6.58
N GLN A 239 -2.50 -11.50 7.31
CA GLN A 239 -1.61 -11.40 8.47
C GLN A 239 -0.22 -10.87 8.08
N ASN A 240 0.35 -11.38 6.99
CA ASN A 240 1.63 -10.89 6.49
C ASN A 240 1.55 -9.43 6.05
N ALA A 241 0.44 -9.01 5.44
CA ALA A 241 0.25 -7.63 5.00
C ALA A 241 0.19 -6.66 6.18
N VAL A 242 -0.47 -7.03 7.29
CA VAL A 242 -0.49 -6.21 8.51
C VAL A 242 0.93 -6.01 9.05
N THR A 243 1.68 -7.10 9.22
CA THR A 243 3.07 -7.03 9.70
C THR A 243 3.95 -6.17 8.78
N LYS A 244 3.87 -6.37 7.47
CA LYS A 244 4.62 -5.59 6.48
C LYS A 244 4.25 -4.10 6.50
N SER A 245 2.97 -3.77 6.70
CA SER A 245 2.52 -2.37 6.78
C SER A 245 3.20 -1.61 7.93
N VAL A 246 3.42 -2.26 9.08
CA VAL A 246 4.12 -1.68 10.22
C VAL A 246 5.63 -1.61 9.95
N LEU A 247 6.24 -2.71 9.49
CA LEU A 247 7.68 -2.77 9.23
C LEU A 247 8.14 -1.74 8.19
N ASN A 248 7.35 -1.50 7.14
CA ASN A 248 7.66 -0.52 6.11
C ASN A 248 7.77 0.92 6.66
N ASN A 249 7.08 1.24 7.76
CA ASN A 249 7.16 2.54 8.43
C ASN A 249 8.44 2.69 9.29
N ILE A 250 9.13 1.59 9.60
CA ILE A 250 10.44 1.59 10.26
C ILE A 250 11.54 1.71 9.19
N SER A 251 11.58 0.73 8.28
CA SER A 251 12.51 0.68 7.16
C SER A 251 11.92 -0.17 6.02
N SER A 252 12.04 0.30 4.78
CA SER A 252 11.71 -0.50 3.60
C SER A 252 12.61 -1.74 3.45
N ASP A 253 13.83 -1.68 4.00
CA ASP A 253 14.82 -2.77 3.89
C ASP A 253 14.49 -3.92 4.85
N THR A 254 13.73 -3.66 5.92
CA THR A 254 13.34 -4.70 6.89
C THR A 254 12.23 -5.61 6.36
N ALA A 255 11.51 -5.24 5.31
CA ALA A 255 10.50 -6.09 4.67
C ALA A 255 11.11 -7.28 3.90
N LEU A 256 12.43 -7.30 3.69
CA LEU A 256 13.19 -8.44 3.15
C LEU A 256 13.48 -9.53 4.19
N LEU A 257 13.26 -9.25 5.48
CA LEU A 257 13.30 -10.29 6.51
C LEU A 257 11.97 -11.04 6.46
N ALA A 258 12.02 -12.30 6.02
CA ALA A 258 10.88 -13.19 6.08
C ALA A 258 10.25 -13.13 7.49
N PRO A 259 8.95 -12.88 7.62
CA PRO A 259 8.33 -12.83 8.94
C PRO A 259 8.34 -14.24 9.51
N TYR A 260 9.25 -14.50 10.44
CA TYR A 260 9.05 -15.58 11.39
C TYR A 260 7.81 -15.20 12.21
N SER A 261 6.77 -16.01 12.03
CA SER A 261 5.53 -16.01 12.79
C SER A 261 5.81 -15.83 14.29
N ASN A 262 5.57 -14.64 14.82
CA ASN A 262 5.20 -14.44 16.21
C ASN A 262 4.12 -13.35 16.23
N ARG A 263 2.93 -13.74 16.68
CA ARG A 263 1.75 -12.89 16.83
C ARG A 263 2.09 -11.69 17.70
N LEU A 264 1.95 -10.49 17.14
CA LEU A 264 1.88 -9.25 17.89
C LEU A 264 0.40 -8.87 17.96
N ASP A 265 -0.14 -8.87 19.18
CA ASP A 265 -1.42 -8.26 19.51
C ASP A 265 -1.31 -6.76 19.26
N ILE A 266 -2.06 -6.26 18.28
CA ILE A 266 -2.21 -4.83 18.04
C ILE A 266 -3.69 -4.56 17.87
N ASP A 267 -4.28 -4.05 18.95
CA ASP A 267 -5.68 -3.71 19.03
C ASP A 267 -5.91 -2.22 18.67
N GLN A 268 -7.04 -2.01 17.98
CA GLN A 268 -7.84 -0.80 17.71
C GLN A 268 -7.50 0.24 16.61
N LEU A 269 -8.59 0.45 15.80
CA LEU A 269 -9.03 1.54 14.90
C LEU A 269 -8.68 1.41 13.40
N ALA A 270 -9.63 1.36 12.43
CA ALA A 270 -11.02 1.83 12.38
C ALA A 270 -11.97 0.98 11.48
N ASN A 271 -13.27 1.07 11.80
CA ASN A 271 -14.51 0.70 11.09
C ASN A 271 -14.84 -0.74 10.67
N GLN A 272 -13.96 -1.70 10.93
CA GLN A 272 -14.25 -3.09 11.34
C GLN A 272 -12.87 -3.67 11.65
N PRO A 273 -12.60 -4.19 12.86
CA PRO A 273 -11.29 -4.78 13.17
C PRO A 273 -10.88 -5.76 12.05
N ILE A 274 -9.61 -5.74 11.65
CA ILE A 274 -9.11 -6.78 10.73
C ILE A 274 -9.41 -8.17 11.32
N ASP A 275 -9.44 -8.27 12.66
CA ASP A 275 -9.88 -9.44 13.40
C ASP A 275 -11.28 -9.91 13.04
N ASN A 276 -12.24 -9.01 12.81
CA ASN A 276 -13.58 -9.40 12.35
C ASN A 276 -13.52 -10.08 10.98
N PHE A 277 -12.69 -9.60 10.06
CA PHE A 277 -12.53 -10.25 8.75
C PHE A 277 -11.79 -11.59 8.88
N LEU A 278 -10.80 -11.68 9.77
CA LEU A 278 -10.12 -12.94 10.06
C LEU A 278 -11.09 -13.95 10.69
N GLU A 279 -11.94 -13.53 11.62
CA GLU A 279 -13.01 -14.33 12.21
C GLU A 279 -14.03 -14.79 11.15
N MET A 280 -14.46 -13.89 10.25
CA MET A 280 -15.37 -14.23 9.15
C MET A 280 -14.75 -15.26 8.17
N ILE A 281 -13.44 -15.17 7.91
CA ILE A 281 -12.71 -16.18 7.12
C ILE A 281 -12.58 -17.49 7.92
N MET A 282 -12.34 -17.42 9.24
CA MET A 282 -12.31 -18.59 10.12
C MET A 282 -13.67 -19.31 10.20
N ASP A 283 -14.78 -18.58 10.22
CA ASP A 283 -16.12 -19.16 10.19
C ASP A 283 -16.43 -19.81 8.84
N SER A 284 -15.91 -19.23 7.76
CA SER A 284 -15.93 -19.88 6.44
C SER A 284 -15.13 -21.18 6.46
N ASN A 285 -13.97 -21.23 7.11
CA ASN A 285 -13.19 -22.45 7.32
C ASN A 285 -13.94 -23.51 8.15
N ARG A 286 -14.65 -23.10 9.20
CA ARG A 286 -15.51 -24.02 9.98
C ARG A 286 -16.61 -24.62 9.10
N THR A 287 -17.23 -23.81 8.26
CA THR A 287 -18.26 -24.26 7.31
C THR A 287 -17.68 -25.27 6.30
N LEU A 288 -16.51 -24.98 5.73
CA LEU A 288 -15.82 -25.89 4.82
C LEU A 288 -15.45 -27.23 5.48
N HIS A 289 -15.08 -27.21 6.76
CA HIS A 289 -14.84 -28.44 7.52
C HIS A 289 -16.10 -29.29 7.69
N LEU A 290 -17.26 -28.67 7.96
CA LEU A 290 -18.55 -29.37 8.03
C LEU A 290 -18.93 -29.96 6.67
N ILE A 291 -18.74 -29.20 5.58
CA ILE A 291 -18.93 -29.68 4.20
C ILE A 291 -18.04 -30.89 3.93
N ALA A 292 -16.75 -30.81 4.27
CA ALA A 292 -15.80 -31.91 4.07
C ALA A 292 -16.20 -33.17 4.86
N LYS A 293 -16.65 -33.02 6.11
CA LYS A 293 -17.18 -34.14 6.91
C LYS A 293 -18.40 -34.79 6.28
N LYS A 294 -19.37 -34.00 5.80
CA LYS A 294 -20.56 -34.52 5.13
C LYS A 294 -20.21 -35.25 3.84
N LEU A 295 -19.32 -34.67 3.03
CA LEU A 295 -18.79 -35.32 1.83
C LEU A 295 -18.06 -36.62 2.13
N ALA A 296 -17.36 -36.75 3.26
CA ALA A 296 -16.69 -38.00 3.63
C ALA A 296 -17.67 -39.11 4.07
N SER A 297 -18.88 -38.75 4.50
CA SER A 297 -19.94 -39.70 4.85
C SER A 297 -20.81 -40.15 3.67
N LEU A 298 -20.61 -39.55 2.50
CA LEU A 298 -21.26 -39.86 1.22
C LEU A 298 -20.27 -40.55 0.27
#